data_AF-A0A218YTC8-F1
#
_entry.id   AF-A0A218YTC8-F1
#
_cell.length_a   1.000
_cell.length_b   1.000
_cell.length_c   1.000
_cell.angle_alpha   90.00
_cell.angle_beta   90.00
_cell.angle_gamma   90.00
#
_symmetry.space_group_name_H-M   'P 1'
#
loop_
_entity.id
_entity.type
_entity.pdbx_description
1 polymer ?
#
loop_
_entity_poly.entity_id
_entity_poly.type
_entity_poly.pdbx_seq_one_letter_code
_entity_poly.pdbx_strand_id
1 'polypeptide(L)'
;MTSSPQTTPPPPSLMNLPEGLTPDSIDTLTILSSILARLQTPSGTSNLTASTAGSPPAATPAQLSTEGPLTTKDIPAATDGLKHNLQKARVLVKDLPDVERSIKEQEAEIRGLEEKIRAQKGILEQLMGVGVSIKRDREQREKDRGADVMET
;
A
#
# COMPACT_ATOMS: atom_id res chain seq x y z
N MET A 1 -4.35 21.19 -40.27
CA MET A 1 -3.47 20.21 -39.62
C MET A 1 -3.95 20.03 -38.19
N THR A 2 -4.51 18.87 -37.88
CA THR A 2 -5.21 18.59 -36.62
C THR A 2 -4.23 17.97 -35.63
N SER A 3 -3.79 18.73 -34.62
CA SER A 3 -2.96 18.21 -33.53
C SER A 3 -3.87 17.69 -32.41
N SER A 4 -3.97 16.37 -32.29
CA SER A 4 -4.62 15.72 -31.15
C SER A 4 -3.77 15.92 -29.88
N PRO A 5 -4.36 16.28 -28.73
CA PRO A 5 -3.63 16.33 -27.46
C PRO A 5 -3.31 14.91 -26.99
N GLN A 6 -2.01 14.66 -26.81
CA GLN A 6 -1.44 13.44 -26.25
C GLN A 6 -1.91 13.29 -24.79
N THR A 7 -2.84 12.39 -24.55
CA THR A 7 -3.24 11.97 -23.20
C THR A 7 -2.10 11.17 -22.59
N THR A 8 -1.31 11.81 -21.74
CA THR A 8 -0.29 11.13 -20.94
C THR A 8 -1.03 10.37 -19.83
N PRO A 9 -0.91 9.03 -19.72
CA PRO A 9 -1.56 8.28 -18.65
C PRO A 9 -0.98 8.72 -17.29
N PRO A 10 -1.80 8.80 -16.23
CA PRO A 10 -1.34 9.15 -14.89
C PRO A 10 -0.30 8.13 -14.40
N PRO A 11 0.72 8.56 -13.62
CA PRO A 11 1.67 7.64 -13.03
C PRO A 11 0.94 6.63 -12.14
N PRO A 12 1.31 5.33 -12.17
CA PRO A 12 0.73 4.36 -11.24
C PRO A 12 1.03 4.82 -9.81
N SER A 13 -0.01 4.98 -9.00
CA SER A 13 0.13 5.37 -7.59
C SER A 13 0.86 4.26 -6.82
N LEU A 14 2.19 4.35 -6.74
CA LEU A 14 3.09 3.37 -6.08
C LEU A 14 2.84 3.19 -4.57
N MET A 15 2.00 4.04 -3.97
CA MET A 15 1.70 4.03 -2.53
C MET A 15 0.36 3.38 -2.18
N ASN A 16 -0.46 3.02 -3.17
CA ASN A 16 -1.70 2.33 -2.90
C ASN A 16 -1.45 0.83 -2.95
N LEU A 17 -1.38 0.20 -1.78
CA LEU A 17 -1.57 -1.24 -1.66
C LEU A 17 -2.85 -1.62 -2.43
N PRO A 18 -2.84 -2.73 -3.20
CA PRO A 18 -4.04 -3.28 -3.81
C PRO A 18 -5.20 -3.30 -2.83
N GLU A 19 -6.39 -2.86 -3.27
CA GLU A 19 -7.57 -2.79 -2.40
C GLU A 19 -7.82 -4.16 -1.74
N GLY A 20 -7.68 -4.19 -0.42
CA GLY A 20 -7.88 -5.40 0.39
C GLY A 20 -6.63 -6.20 0.75
N LEU A 21 -5.40 -5.74 0.45
CA LEU A 21 -4.20 -6.18 1.16
C LEU A 21 -4.07 -5.43 2.49
N THR A 22 -4.59 -6.05 3.56
CA THR A 22 -4.30 -5.62 4.93
C THR A 22 -3.10 -6.39 5.48
N PRO A 23 -2.29 -5.80 6.39
CA PRO A 23 -1.18 -6.51 7.05
C PRO A 23 -1.61 -7.84 7.68
N ASP A 24 -2.84 -7.89 8.21
CA ASP A 24 -3.47 -9.07 8.81
C ASP A 24 -3.73 -10.21 7.82
N SER A 25 -3.84 -9.90 6.52
CA SER A 25 -3.99 -10.94 5.46
C SER A 25 -2.67 -11.66 5.17
N ILE A 26 -1.53 -11.10 5.60
CA ILE A 26 -0.18 -11.65 5.39
C ILE A 26 0.33 -12.25 6.71
N ASP A 27 0.04 -11.61 7.85
CA ASP A 27 0.41 -12.08 9.18
C ASP A 27 -0.54 -13.15 9.72
N THR A 28 -0.42 -14.34 9.15
CA THR A 28 -1.27 -15.50 9.50
C THR A 28 -0.75 -16.31 10.69
N LEU A 29 0.39 -15.93 11.26
CA LEU A 29 1.10 -16.70 12.28
C LEU A 29 0.27 -16.80 13.57
N THR A 30 -0.30 -15.69 14.00
CA THR A 30 -1.17 -15.64 15.19
C THR A 30 -2.40 -16.52 15.03
N ILE A 31 -3.05 -16.48 13.86
CA ILE A 31 -4.25 -17.28 13.55
C ILE A 31 -3.90 -18.77 13.52
N LEU A 32 -2.82 -19.15 12.85
CA LEU A 32 -2.33 -20.54 12.81
C LEU A 32 -1.98 -21.05 14.21
N SER A 33 -1.31 -20.23 15.04
CA SER A 33 -0.96 -20.62 16.40
C SER A 33 -2.19 -20.87 17.27
N SER A 34 -3.25 -20.08 17.09
CA SER A 34 -4.53 -20.26 17.78
C SER A 34 -5.26 -21.53 17.34
N ILE A 35 -5.30 -21.82 16.03
CA ILE A 35 -5.89 -23.05 15.50
C ILE A 35 -5.09 -24.28 15.97
N LEU A 36 -3.76 -24.19 15.98
CA LEU A 36 -2.88 -25.27 16.45
C LEU A 36 -3.04 -25.53 17.96
N ALA A 37 -3.11 -24.48 18.77
CA ALA A 37 -3.34 -24.58 20.22
C ALA A 37 -4.68 -25.29 20.54
N ARG A 38 -5.69 -25.12 19.68
CA ARG A 38 -6.99 -25.80 19.78
C ARG A 38 -6.99 -27.24 19.28
N LEU A 39 -6.00 -27.64 18.50
CA LEU A 39 -5.84 -29.01 17.97
C LEU A 39 -5.15 -29.95 18.98
N GLN A 40 -4.39 -29.41 19.93
CA GLN A 40 -3.72 -30.18 20.99
C GLN A 40 -4.66 -30.46 22.17
N THR A 41 -5.51 -31.49 22.05
CA THR A 41 -5.91 -32.31 23.21
C THR A 41 -6.19 -33.76 22.82
N PRO A 42 -5.18 -34.65 22.88
CA PRO A 42 -5.38 -36.02 23.31
C PRO A 42 -4.64 -36.22 24.63
N SER A 43 -5.34 -36.15 25.76
CA SER A 43 -5.12 -36.93 27.00
C SER A 43 -5.69 -36.21 28.23
N GLY A 44 -6.70 -36.81 28.87
CA GLY A 44 -7.13 -36.41 30.22
C GLY A 44 -8.64 -36.52 30.44
N THR A 45 -9.12 -37.76 30.57
CA THR A 45 -10.26 -38.19 31.41
C THR A 45 -11.20 -37.08 31.93
N SER A 46 -12.41 -36.99 31.38
CA SER A 46 -13.58 -36.47 32.11
C SER A 46 -14.85 -37.12 31.56
N ASN A 47 -14.96 -38.40 31.91
CA ASN A 47 -16.23 -39.08 32.01
C ASN A 47 -16.93 -38.51 33.26
N LEU A 48 -17.74 -37.46 33.12
CA LEU A 48 -18.72 -37.10 34.15
C LEU A 48 -20.05 -36.77 33.46
N THR A 49 -20.97 -37.71 33.65
CA THR A 49 -22.39 -37.66 33.37
C THR A 49 -23.06 -36.41 33.94
N ALA A 50 -23.83 -35.70 33.13
CA ALA A 50 -24.98 -34.93 33.59
C ALA A 50 -26.05 -34.89 32.49
N SER A 51 -27.03 -35.77 32.64
CA SER A 51 -28.33 -35.72 31.95
C SER A 51 -29.05 -34.40 32.25
N THR A 52 -29.70 -33.79 31.25
CA THR A 52 -31.15 -33.47 31.27
C THR A 52 -31.59 -32.85 29.94
N ALA A 53 -32.83 -33.17 29.57
CA ALA A 53 -33.53 -32.88 28.32
C ALA A 53 -33.63 -31.40 27.91
N GLY A 54 -33.70 -31.15 26.59
CA GLY A 54 -34.18 -29.89 26.02
C GLY A 54 -33.75 -29.64 24.58
N SER A 55 -34.64 -29.97 23.64
CA SER A 55 -34.83 -29.41 22.27
C SER A 55 -33.63 -29.11 21.35
N PRO A 56 -33.64 -29.53 20.07
CA PRO A 56 -32.63 -29.09 19.11
C PRO A 56 -32.97 -27.68 18.58
N PRO A 57 -32.08 -26.67 18.66
CA PRO A 57 -32.16 -25.53 17.79
C PRO A 57 -31.52 -25.87 16.43
N ALA A 58 -32.18 -25.42 15.38
CA ALA A 58 -31.79 -25.59 13.99
C ALA A 58 -30.31 -25.25 13.73
N ALA A 59 -29.63 -26.12 12.98
CA ALA A 59 -28.28 -25.90 12.48
C ALA A 59 -28.27 -24.74 11.46
N THR A 60 -27.88 -23.55 11.92
CA THR A 60 -27.38 -22.47 11.06
C THR A 60 -25.85 -22.60 10.94
N PRO A 61 -25.25 -22.56 9.74
CA PRO A 61 -23.82 -22.80 9.55
C PRO A 61 -22.95 -21.56 9.84
N ALA A 62 -23.32 -20.73 10.83
CA ALA A 62 -22.76 -19.38 10.97
C ALA A 62 -22.01 -19.11 12.29
N GLN A 63 -21.82 -20.09 13.17
CA GLN A 63 -21.06 -19.85 14.40
C GLN A 63 -20.29 -21.11 14.81
N LEU A 64 -19.14 -21.32 14.17
CA LEU A 64 -18.08 -22.15 14.74
C LEU A 64 -17.66 -21.45 16.04
N SER A 65 -18.12 -21.99 17.17
CA SER A 65 -17.71 -21.56 18.51
C SER A 65 -16.18 -21.46 18.57
N THR A 66 -15.67 -20.24 18.70
CA THR A 66 -14.24 -19.91 18.65
C THR A 66 -13.48 -20.38 19.89
N GLU A 67 -14.16 -20.97 20.88
CA GLU A 67 -13.63 -21.24 22.23
C GLU A 67 -13.57 -22.75 22.59
N GLY A 68 -13.95 -23.65 21.67
CA GLY A 68 -13.95 -25.11 21.93
C GLY A 68 -12.74 -25.85 21.33
N PRO A 69 -12.33 -27.00 21.91
CA PRO A 69 -11.34 -27.91 21.32
C PRO A 69 -11.75 -28.34 19.91
N LEU A 70 -10.82 -28.29 18.94
CA LEU A 70 -11.10 -28.65 17.56
C LEU A 70 -10.89 -30.15 17.36
N THR A 71 -11.93 -30.85 16.89
CA THR A 71 -11.78 -32.24 16.42
C THR A 71 -11.17 -32.24 15.02
N THR A 72 -10.47 -33.32 14.64
CA THR A 72 -9.82 -33.46 13.33
C THR A 72 -10.75 -33.25 12.12
N LYS A 73 -12.06 -33.41 12.32
CA LYS A 73 -13.11 -33.19 11.30
C LYS A 73 -13.44 -31.71 11.09
N ASP A 74 -13.17 -30.85 12.07
CA ASP A 74 -13.49 -29.42 12.04
C ASP A 74 -12.34 -28.57 11.47
N ILE A 75 -11.17 -29.18 11.24
CA ILE A 75 -9.98 -28.53 10.68
C ILE A 75 -10.28 -27.85 9.32
N PRO A 76 -10.96 -28.51 8.34
CA PRO A 76 -11.24 -27.87 7.06
C PRO A 76 -12.09 -26.62 7.23
N ALA A 77 -13.10 -26.65 8.10
CA ALA A 77 -13.99 -25.52 8.36
C ALA A 77 -13.28 -24.40 9.14
N ALA A 78 -12.45 -24.74 10.12
CA ALA A 78 -11.66 -23.77 10.90
C ALA A 78 -10.54 -23.09 10.07
N THR A 79 -10.07 -23.74 9.01
CA THR A 79 -8.95 -23.26 8.17
C THR A 79 -9.43 -22.62 6.86
N ASP A 80 -10.70 -22.76 6.47
CA ASP A 80 -11.20 -22.30 5.18
C ASP A 80 -11.06 -20.78 4.99
N GLY A 81 -11.39 -20.00 6.02
CA GLY A 81 -11.20 -18.54 6.01
C GLY A 81 -9.73 -18.14 5.83
N LEU A 82 -8.82 -18.87 6.48
CA LEU A 82 -7.38 -18.65 6.34
C LEU A 82 -6.91 -18.99 4.92
N LYS A 83 -7.41 -20.09 4.34
CA LYS A 83 -7.11 -20.49 2.97
C LYS A 83 -7.55 -19.42 1.98
N HIS A 84 -8.75 -18.89 2.12
CA HIS A 84 -9.26 -17.81 1.26
C HIS A 84 -8.41 -16.54 1.40
N ASN A 85 -8.02 -16.17 2.62
CA ASN A 85 -7.15 -15.01 2.86
C ASN A 85 -5.76 -15.18 2.22
N LEU A 86 -5.14 -16.36 2.35
CA LEU A 86 -3.85 -16.65 1.72
C LEU A 86 -3.93 -16.67 0.19
N GLN A 87 -5.01 -17.21 -0.36
CA GLN A 87 -5.24 -17.21 -1.81
C GLN A 87 -5.39 -15.78 -2.33
N LYS A 88 -6.19 -14.95 -1.65
CA LYS A 88 -6.37 -13.54 -1.97
C LYS A 88 -5.04 -12.78 -1.86
N ALA A 89 -4.31 -12.95 -0.76
CA ALA A 89 -3.02 -12.31 -0.55
C ALA A 89 -2.02 -12.69 -1.65
N ARG A 90 -1.96 -13.98 -2.05
CA ARG A 90 -1.06 -14.43 -3.12
C ARG A 90 -1.35 -13.77 -4.47
N VAL A 91 -2.62 -13.58 -4.81
CA VAL A 91 -3.03 -12.90 -6.06
C VAL A 91 -2.61 -11.44 -5.98
N LEU A 92 -2.99 -10.75 -4.91
CA LEU A 92 -2.70 -9.33 -4.76
C LEU A 92 -1.21 -9.02 -4.61
N VAL A 93 -0.42 -9.93 -4.03
CA VAL A 93 1.04 -9.77 -3.94
C VAL A 93 1.70 -9.83 -5.31
N LYS A 94 1.13 -10.59 -6.26
CA LYS A 94 1.63 -10.59 -7.64
C LYS A 94 1.25 -9.32 -8.41
N ASP A 95 0.15 -8.69 -8.01
CA ASP A 95 -0.32 -7.44 -8.61
C ASP A 95 0.35 -6.20 -8.01
N LEU A 96 1.20 -6.35 -6.98
CA LEU A 96 1.96 -5.26 -6.40
C LEU A 96 2.99 -4.72 -7.42
N PRO A 97 3.11 -3.39 -7.56
CA PRO A 97 4.10 -2.80 -8.45
C PRO A 97 5.51 -3.12 -7.96
N ASP A 98 6.40 -3.37 -8.92
CA ASP A 98 7.83 -3.52 -8.69
C ASP A 98 8.23 -4.69 -7.77
N VAL A 99 7.38 -5.71 -7.63
CA VAL A 99 7.68 -6.96 -6.89
C VAL A 99 8.74 -7.82 -7.57
N GLU A 100 8.86 -7.74 -8.89
CA GLU A 100 9.88 -8.49 -9.64
C GLU A 100 11.28 -7.89 -9.51
N ARG A 101 11.38 -6.69 -8.92
CA ARG A 101 12.62 -5.93 -8.89
C ARG A 101 13.28 -5.97 -7.53
N SER A 102 14.62 -5.95 -7.54
CA SER A 102 15.39 -5.92 -6.30
C SER A 102 15.44 -4.53 -5.69
N ILE A 103 15.53 -4.48 -4.35
CA ILE A 103 15.72 -3.24 -3.57
C ILE A 103 16.92 -2.43 -4.10
N LYS A 104 18.01 -3.12 -4.47
CA LYS A 104 19.23 -2.48 -4.97
C LYS A 104 18.98 -1.71 -6.28
N GLU A 105 18.18 -2.27 -7.19
CA GLU A 105 17.86 -1.60 -8.45
C GLU A 105 16.92 -0.43 -8.23
N GLN A 106 15.99 -0.53 -7.28
CA GLN A 106 15.11 0.56 -6.87
C GLN A 106 15.91 1.72 -6.27
N GLU A 107 16.82 1.42 -5.34
CA GLU A 107 17.71 2.42 -4.73
C GLU A 107 18.59 3.12 -5.76
N ALA A 108 19.10 2.38 -6.76
CA ALA A 108 19.87 2.95 -7.84
C ALA A 108 19.04 3.93 -8.69
N GLU A 109 17.78 3.58 -8.97
CA GLU A 109 16.87 4.49 -9.68
C GLU A 109 16.51 5.70 -8.85
N ILE A 110 16.16 5.53 -7.57
CA ILE A 110 15.86 6.64 -6.66
C ILE A 110 17.01 7.65 -6.68
N ARG A 111 18.26 7.16 -6.59
CA ARG A 111 19.44 8.01 -6.66
C ARG A 111 19.53 8.80 -7.98
N GLY A 112 19.27 8.13 -9.11
CA GLY A 112 19.26 8.80 -10.42
C GLY A 112 18.14 9.82 -10.56
N LEU A 113 16.94 9.51 -10.04
CA LEU A 113 15.81 10.44 -10.01
C LEU A 113 16.09 11.65 -9.13
N GLU A 114 16.66 11.46 -7.95
CA GLU A 114 17.08 12.53 -7.05
C GLU A 114 18.11 13.45 -7.69
N GLU A 115 19.09 12.90 -8.42
CA GLU A 115 20.06 13.68 -9.17
C GLU A 115 19.40 14.50 -10.28
N LYS A 116 18.46 13.89 -11.01
CA LYS A 116 17.68 14.60 -12.04
C LYS A 116 16.85 15.73 -11.44
N ILE A 117 16.20 15.50 -10.30
CA ILE A 117 15.45 16.53 -9.57
C ILE A 117 16.39 17.66 -9.15
N ARG A 118 17.58 17.33 -8.64
CA ARG A 118 18.59 18.34 -8.27
C ARG A 118 19.01 19.19 -9.46
N ALA A 119 19.29 18.57 -10.60
CA ALA A 119 19.63 19.28 -11.83
C ALA A 119 18.49 20.19 -12.30
N GLN A 120 17.26 19.68 -12.32
CA GLN A 120 16.08 20.44 -12.71
C GLN A 120 15.83 21.65 -11.79
N LYS A 121 16.00 21.47 -10.47
CA LYS A 121 15.92 22.58 -9.50
C LYS A 121 16.99 23.64 -9.77
N GLY A 122 18.22 23.25 -10.06
CA GLY A 122 19.29 24.19 -10.41
C GLY A 122 19.00 25.00 -11.68
N ILE A 123 18.44 24.36 -12.72
CA ILE A 123 18.03 25.05 -13.95
C ILE A 123 16.90 26.06 -13.66
N LEU A 124 15.91 25.69 -12.85
CA LEU A 124 14.83 26.59 -12.44
C LEU A 124 15.35 27.80 -11.67
N GLU A 125 16.32 27.60 -10.79
CA GLU A 125 16.97 28.67 -10.03
C GLU A 125 17.74 29.63 -10.95
N GLN A 126 18.49 29.09 -11.93
CA GLN A 126 19.16 29.91 -12.94
C GLN A 126 18.16 30.72 -13.77
N LEU A 127 17.08 30.10 -14.21
CA LEU A 127 16.04 30.77 -14.99
C LEU A 127 15.36 31.89 -14.18
N MET A 128 15.10 31.64 -12.89
CA MET A 128 14.60 32.66 -11.97
C MET A 128 15.59 33.82 -11.85
N GLY A 129 16.89 33.53 -11.68
CA GLY A 129 17.93 34.55 -11.62
C GLY A 129 18.00 35.42 -12.88
N VAL A 130 17.94 34.81 -14.07
CA VAL A 130 17.90 35.53 -15.35
C VAL A 130 16.65 36.40 -15.46
N GLY A 131 15.48 35.89 -15.07
CA GLY A 131 14.24 36.68 -15.06
C GLY A 131 14.32 37.91 -14.16
N VAL A 132 14.93 37.79 -12.98
CA VAL A 132 15.15 38.92 -12.06
C VAL A 132 16.13 39.94 -12.65
N SER A 133 17.22 39.49 -13.26
CA SER A 133 18.19 40.38 -13.92
C SER A 133 17.58 41.14 -15.09
N ILE A 134 16.80 40.47 -15.95
CA ILE A 134 16.07 41.11 -17.05
C ILE A 134 15.10 42.18 -16.53
N LYS A 135 14.38 41.89 -15.44
CA LYS A 135 13.48 42.86 -14.80
C LYS A 135 14.25 44.09 -14.29
N ARG A 136 15.37 43.87 -13.59
CA ARG A 136 16.22 44.95 -13.07
C ARG A 136 16.81 45.80 -14.18
N ASP A 137 17.30 45.19 -15.26
CA ASP A 137 17.88 45.90 -16.41
C ASP A 137 16.84 46.77 -17.12
N ARG A 138 15.59 46.30 -17.21
CA ARG A 138 14.48 47.07 -17.75
C ARG A 138 14.15 48.28 -16.88
N GLU A 139 14.03 48.09 -15.57
CA GLU A 139 13.76 49.18 -14.62
C GLU A 139 14.88 50.23 -14.63
N GLN A 140 16.14 49.81 -14.78
CA GLN A 140 17.27 50.72 -14.86
C GLN A 140 17.22 51.57 -16.14
N ARG A 141 16.95 50.95 -17.29
CA ARG A 141 16.79 51.67 -18.57
C ARG A 141 15.63 52.66 -18.57
N GLU A 142 14.54 52.34 -17.87
CA GLU A 142 13.40 53.24 -17.72
C GLU A 142 13.75 54.45 -16.83
N LYS A 143 14.56 54.26 -15.77
CA LYS A 143 15.08 55.36 -14.95
C LYS A 143 16.06 56.26 -15.70
N ASP A 144 17.01 55.66 -16.43
CA ASP A 144 18.03 56.42 -17.17
C ASP A 144 17.38 57.27 -18.29
N ARG A 145 16.34 56.76 -18.95
CA ARG A 145 15.54 57.54 -19.93
C ARG A 145 14.71 58.66 -19.29
N GLY A 146 14.23 58.47 -18.07
CA GLY A 146 13.49 59.50 -17.34
C GLY A 146 14.38 60.65 -16.86
N ALA A 147 15.65 60.36 -16.59
CA ALA A 147 16.64 61.38 -16.22
C ALA A 147 17.03 62.27 -17.42
N ASP A 148 17.23 61.68 -18.60
CA ASP A 148 17.62 62.37 -19.83
C ASP A 148 16.55 63.36 -20.35
N VAL A 149 15.27 63.10 -20.07
CA VAL A 149 14.14 63.98 -20.43
C VAL A 149 13.98 65.17 -19.47
N MET A 150 14.57 65.13 -18.27
CA MET A 150 14.51 66.25 -17.31
C MET A 150 15.70 67.20 -17.37
N GLU A 151 16.71 66.92 -18.20
CA GLU A 151 17.95 67.72 -18.30
C GLU A 151 18.00 68.64 -19.56
N THR A 152 16.91 68.73 -20.33
CA THR A 152 16.74 69.65 -21.48
C THR A 152 15.62 70.66 -21.24
#